data_AF-A0A9P4TWM8-F1
#
_entry.id   AF-A0A9P4TWM8-F1
#
_cell.length_a   1.000
_cell.length_b   1.000
_cell.length_c   1.000
_cell.angle_alpha   90.00
_cell.angle_beta   90.00
_cell.angle_gamma   90.00
#
_symmetry.space_group_name_H-M   'P 1'
#
loop_
_entity.id
_entity.type
_entity.pdbx_description
1 polymer ?
#
loop_
_entity_poly.entity_id
_entity_poly.type
_entity_poly.pdbx_seq_one_letter_code
_entity_poly.pdbx_strand_id
1 'polypeptide(L)' 'MALAENTHVTFTNSSGDDVVGVVKSHNGGKYHIQVRSELGTEDTHEIDDSKVKELKVNDPGACPVAGK' A
#
# COMPACT_ATOMS: atom_id res chain seq x y z
N MET A 1 1.09 11.69 9.67
CA MET A 1 2.38 11.01 9.40
C MET A 1 2.31 10.58 7.94
N ALA A 2 3.26 10.97 7.10
CA ALA A 2 3.25 10.56 5.69
C ALA A 2 3.90 9.16 5.57
N LEU A 3 3.20 8.23 4.93
CA LEU A 3 3.75 6.91 4.60
C LEU A 3 4.89 7.07 3.60
N ALA A 4 5.98 6.33 3.79
CA ALA A 4 7.10 6.35 2.85
C ALA A 4 6.71 5.75 1.49
N GLU A 5 7.33 6.22 0.42
CA GLU A 5 7.22 5.60 -0.90
C GLU A 5 7.69 4.13 -0.83
N ASN A 6 7.07 3.27 -1.63
CA ASN A 6 7.20 1.81 -1.62
C ASN A 6 6.72 1.10 -0.34
N THR A 7 5.98 1.79 0.53
CA THR A 7 5.33 1.15 1.68
C THR A 7 4.09 0.38 1.23
N HIS A 8 3.95 -0.85 1.70
CA HIS A 8 2.74 -1.64 1.52
C HIS A 8 1.67 -1.15 2.48
N VAL A 9 0.49 -0.87 1.97
CA VAL A 9 -0.64 -0.35 2.73
C VAL A 9 -1.92 -1.08 2.37
N THR A 10 -2.88 -1.05 3.27
CA THR A 10 -4.21 -1.59 3.03
C THR A 10 -5.20 -0.44 3.12
N PHE A 11 -6.00 -0.28 2.08
CA PHE A 11 -7.01 0.76 2.04
C PHE A 11 -8.34 0.13 1.62
N THR A 12 -9.42 0.63 2.19
CA THR A 12 -10.76 0.22 1.78
C THR A 12 -11.15 1.03 0.55
N ASN A 13 -11.42 0.35 -0.56
CA ASN A 13 -11.84 1.01 -1.81
C ASN A 13 -13.28 1.53 -1.71
N SER A 14 -13.76 2.23 -2.75
CA SER A 14 -15.14 2.74 -2.80
C SER A 14 -16.21 1.65 -2.82
N SER A 15 -15.86 0.42 -3.14
CA SER A 15 -16.75 -0.75 -3.10
C SER A 15 -16.89 -1.34 -1.69
N GLY A 16 -16.07 -0.89 -0.73
CA GLY A 16 -16.03 -1.42 0.63
C GLY A 16 -15.10 -2.62 0.81
N ASP A 17 -14.31 -2.97 -0.22
CA ASP A 17 -13.33 -4.05 -0.16
C ASP A 17 -11.98 -3.52 0.36
N ASP A 18 -11.33 -4.30 1.24
CA ASP A 18 -9.97 -4.03 1.68
C ASP A 18 -8.97 -4.48 0.61
N VAL A 19 -8.23 -3.53 0.05
CA VAL A 19 -7.28 -3.77 -1.03
C VAL A 19 -5.86 -3.46 -0.55
N VAL A 20 -4.92 -4.32 -0.92
CA VAL A 20 -3.49 -4.13 -0.64
C VAL A 20 -2.83 -3.45 -1.84
N GLY A 21 -2.10 -2.38 -1.58
CA GLY A 21 -1.30 -1.69 -2.58
C GLY A 21 -0.02 -1.13 -2.01
N VAL A 22 0.76 -0.51 -2.89
CA VAL A 22 2.06 0.08 -2.61
C VAL A 22 1.98 1.58 -2.84
N VAL A 23 2.39 2.37 -1.85
CA VAL A 23 2.47 3.83 -1.98
C VAL A 23 3.52 4.18 -3.02
N LYS A 24 3.12 4.84 -4.11
CA LYS A 24 4.06 5.33 -5.14
C LYS A 24 4.43 6.77 -4.88
N SER A 25 3.47 7.58 -4.43
CA SER A 25 3.69 8.97 -4.07
C SER A 25 2.59 9.45 -3.13
N HIS A 26 2.82 10.59 -2.48
CA HIS A 26 1.85 11.26 -1.62
C HIS A 26 1.86 12.75 -1.94
N ASN A 27 0.70 13.30 -2.31
CA ASN A 27 0.58 14.72 -2.63
C ASN A 27 -0.78 15.27 -2.16
N GLY A 28 -0.76 16.47 -1.56
CA GLY A 28 -2.00 17.17 -1.20
C GLY A 28 -2.92 16.43 -0.22
N GLY A 29 -2.40 15.55 0.63
CA GLY A 29 -3.21 14.74 1.58
C GLY A 29 -3.80 13.47 0.96
N LYS A 30 -3.39 13.10 -0.26
CA LYS A 30 -3.79 11.86 -0.91
C LYS A 30 -2.58 11.01 -1.27
N TYR A 31 -2.72 9.72 -1.08
CA TYR A 31 -1.75 8.72 -1.49
C TYR A 31 -2.08 8.20 -2.88
N HIS A 32 -1.07 8.13 -3.73
CA HIS A 32 -1.14 7.43 -5.00
C HIS A 32 -0.65 6.01 -4.76
N ILE A 33 -1.59 5.06 -4.76
CA ILE A 33 -1.33 3.68 -4.39
C ILE A 33 -1.46 2.81 -5.64
N GLN A 34 -0.41 2.05 -5.95
CA GLN A 34 -0.45 1.02 -6.97
C GLN A 34 -0.90 -0.29 -6.33
N VAL A 35 -2.06 -0.81 -6.71
CA VAL A 35 -2.55 -2.08 -6.17
C VAL A 35 -1.81 -3.26 -6.76
N ARG A 36 -1.70 -4.35 -5.98
CA ARG A 36 -0.89 -5.51 -6.36
C ARG A 36 -1.40 -6.24 -7.62
N SER A 37 -2.70 -6.17 -7.88
CA SER A 37 -3.28 -6.70 -9.13
C SER A 37 -2.79 -5.96 -10.38
N GLU A 38 -2.27 -4.74 -10.20
CA GLU A 38 -1.82 -3.80 -11.24
C GLU A 38 -0.31 -3.54 -11.14
N LEU A 39 0.42 -4.40 -10.42
CA LEU A 39 1.87 -4.30 -10.26
C LEU A 39 2.53 -4.63 -11.61
N GLY A 40 2.90 -3.59 -12.36
CA GLY A 40 3.41 -3.68 -13.73
C GLY A 40 2.65 -2.82 -14.75
N THR A 41 1.48 -2.31 -14.41
CA THR A 41 0.83 -1.20 -15.13
C THR A 41 1.23 0.13 -14.48
N GLU A 42 1.17 1.24 -15.20
CA GLU A 42 1.43 2.57 -14.62
C GLU A 42 0.21 3.13 -13.88
N ASP A 43 -0.78 2.28 -13.62
CA ASP A 43 -2.04 2.65 -12.98
C ASP A 43 -1.86 2.82 -11.47
N THR A 44 -2.34 3.97 -10.97
CA THR A 44 -2.27 4.31 -9.55
C THR A 44 -3.60 4.90 -9.10
N HIS A 45 -4.04 4.49 -7.91
CA HIS A 45 -5.29 4.95 -7.32
C HIS A 45 -5.00 6.07 -6.33
N GLU A 46 -5.68 7.21 -6.50
CA GLU A 46 -5.67 8.30 -5.53
C GLU A 46 -6.61 7.95 -4.36
N ILE A 47 -6.04 7.79 -3.17
CA ILE A 47 -6.76 7.45 -1.95
C ILE A 47 -6.46 8.50 -0.89
N ASP A 48 -7.51 9.07 -0.28
CA ASP A 48 -7.37 9.98 0.86
C ASP A 48 -6.61 9.33 2.02
N ASP A 49 -5.70 10.10 2.63
CA ASP A 49 -4.93 9.72 3.81
C ASP A 49 -5.81 9.06 4.89
N SER A 50 -7.01 9.60 5.11
CA SER A 50 -7.92 9.15 6.16
C SER A 50 -8.52 7.75 5.89
N LYS A 51 -8.47 7.28 4.65
CA LYS A 51 -8.92 5.93 4.24
C LYS A 51 -7.78 4.92 4.15
N VAL A 52 -6.54 5.39 4.10
CA VAL A 52 -5.36 4.53 4.08
C VAL A 52 -5.08 4.09 5.51
N LYS A 53 -5.23 2.79 5.77
CA LYS A 53 -4.70 2.20 6.99
C LYS A 53 -3.30 1.70 6.66
N GLU A 54 -2.33 2.20 7.41
CA GLU A 54 -0.99 1.64 7.35
C GLU A 54 -1.10 0.14 7.63
N LEU A 55 -0.77 -0.69 6.63
CA LEU A 55 -0.51 -2.09 6.91
C LEU A 55 0.82 -2.05 7.65
N LYS A 56 0.76 -1.97 8.98
CA LYS A 56 1.93 -2.27 9.80
C LYS A 56 2.33 -3.68 9.42
N VAL A 57 3.32 -3.78 8.54
CA VAL A 57 4.08 -5.01 8.37
C VAL A 57 4.78 -5.15 9.71
N ASN A 58 4.07 -5.78 10.64
CA ASN A 58 4.54 -6.05 11.98
C ASN A 58 5.71 -7.01 11.76
N ASP A 59 6.89 -6.42 11.74
CA ASP A 59 8.16 -7.09 11.51
C ASP A 59 8.31 -7.66 10.08
N PRO A 60 9.50 -7.57 9.47
CA PRO A 60 9.92 -8.60 8.53
C PRO A 60 10.04 -9.89 9.33
N GLY A 61 8.89 -10.50 9.69
CA GLY A 61 8.81 -11.82 10.29
C GLY A 61 9.66 -12.71 9.40
N ALA A 62 10.82 -13.07 9.94
CA ALA A 62 11.96 -13.62 9.22
C ALA A 62 11.47 -14.43 8.03
N CYS A 63 11.77 -14.00 6.80
CA CYS A 63 11.69 -14.91 5.67
C CYS A 63 12.41 -16.17 6.16
N PRO A 64 11.73 -17.33 6.34
CA PRO A 64 12.47 -18.54 6.48
C PRO A 64 13.07 -18.72 5.10
N VAL A 65 14.28 -18.20 4.92
CA VAL A 65 15.25 -18.81 4.04
C VAL A 65 15.44 -20.21 4.62
N ALA A 66 14.51 -21.11 4.30
CA ALA A 66 14.85 -22.50 4.12
C ALA A 66 15.91 -22.46 2.99
N GLY A 67 17.20 -22.31 3.26
CA GLY A 67 17.92 -22.79 4.43
C GLY A 67 18.32 -24.22 4.14
N LYS A 68 19.29 -24.32 3.21
CA LYS A 68 19.90 -25.50 2.58
C LYS A 68 19.18 -26.17 1.42
#